data_AF-A0A3L7UVF1-F1
#
_entry.id   AF-A0A3L7UVF1-F1
#
_cell.length_a   1.000
_cell.length_b   1.000
_cell.length_c   1.000
_cell.angle_alpha   90.00
_cell.angle_beta   90.00
_cell.angle_gamma   90.00
#
_symmetry.space_group_name_H-M   'P 1'
#
loop_
_entity.id
_entity.type
_entity.pdbx_description
1 polymer ?
#
loop_
_entity_poly.entity_id
_entity_poly.type
_entity_poly.pdbx_seq_one_letter_code
_entity_poly.pdbx_strand_id
1 'polypeptide(L)'
;LSPSLNVVTATWDLPLRIVAASVVLMLPTSVLALCFSSLTQESRYAGFAWFASWILGWFTFAAATAAEAFNAQGNAGRMGREMVLEQSSWTHVSLYHTLGRVQSWVFGFADFREVLVSAVILVAVTVIAMAILLRRISAPMRV
;
A
#
# COMPACT_ATOMS: atom_id res chain seq x y z
N LEU A 1 22.15 11.43 -36.57
CA LEU A 1 21.24 10.58 -35.76
C LEU A 1 19.85 11.20 -35.85
N SER A 2 19.06 10.85 -36.87
CA SER A 2 17.68 11.35 -36.98
C SER A 2 16.83 10.71 -35.87
N PRO A 3 15.95 11.47 -35.19
CA PRO A 3 15.06 10.91 -34.18
C PRO A 3 14.23 9.79 -34.81
N SER A 4 14.43 8.56 -34.36
CA SER A 4 13.59 7.45 -34.81
C SER A 4 12.21 7.58 -34.17
N LEU A 5 11.14 7.50 -34.96
CA LEU A 5 9.76 7.46 -34.46
C LEU A 5 9.51 6.27 -33.51
N ASN A 6 10.45 5.33 -33.43
CA ASN A 6 10.47 4.23 -32.47
C ASN A 6 10.55 4.70 -31.00
N VAL A 7 10.99 5.94 -30.74
CA VAL A 7 10.91 6.55 -29.40
C VAL A 7 9.45 6.71 -28.97
N VAL A 8 8.55 7.04 -29.90
CA VAL A 8 7.13 7.23 -29.60
C VAL A 8 6.53 5.90 -29.13
N THR A 9 6.76 4.80 -29.86
CA THR A 9 6.30 3.46 -29.48
C THR A 9 6.97 2.94 -28.21
N ALA A 10 8.25 3.26 -27.97
CA ALA A 10 8.94 2.90 -26.72
C ALA A 10 8.43 3.69 -25.49
N THR A 11 7.90 4.90 -25.69
CA THR A 11 7.46 5.78 -24.59
C THR A 11 5.97 5.59 -24.24
N TRP A 12 5.16 5.02 -25.15
CA TRP A 12 3.72 4.81 -24.96
C TRP A 12 3.35 3.88 -23.79
N ASP A 13 4.28 3.05 -23.32
CA ASP A 13 4.05 2.17 -22.17
C ASP A 13 4.02 2.94 -20.83
N LEU A 14 4.79 4.04 -20.72
CA LEU A 14 4.84 4.84 -19.50
C LEU A 14 3.48 5.44 -19.07
N PRO A 15 2.71 6.12 -19.94
CA PRO A 15 1.41 6.64 -19.54
C PRO A 15 0.42 5.54 -19.13
N LEU A 16 0.47 4.36 -19.75
CA LEU A 16 -0.37 3.23 -19.35
C LEU A 16 0.01 2.70 -17.96
N ARG A 17 1.32 2.57 -17.66
CA ARG A 17 1.80 2.21 -16.32
C ARG A 17 1.42 3.24 -15.28
N ILE A 18 1.46 4.53 -15.61
CA ILE A 18 1.01 5.61 -14.72
C ILE A 18 -0.48 5.45 -14.40
N VAL A 19 -1.33 5.19 -15.40
CA VAL A 19 -2.76 4.95 -15.17
C VAL A 19 -2.98 3.72 -14.31
N ALA A 20 -2.29 2.61 -14.61
CA ALA A 20 -2.38 1.39 -13.80
C ALA A 20 -1.93 1.62 -12.35
N ALA A 21 -0.80 2.31 -12.14
CA ALA A 21 -0.28 2.63 -10.81
C ALA A 21 -1.22 3.57 -10.04
N SER A 22 -1.90 4.47 -10.75
CA SER A 22 -2.93 5.35 -10.19
C SER A 22 -4.15 4.56 -9.75
N VAL A 23 -4.63 3.61 -10.56
CA VAL A 23 -5.76 2.72 -10.19
C VAL A 23 -5.41 1.87 -8.96
N VAL A 24 -4.20 1.29 -8.94
CA VAL A 24 -3.69 0.50 -7.82
C VAL A 24 -3.62 1.32 -6.53
N LEU A 25 -3.35 2.61 -6.61
CA LEU A 25 -3.38 3.50 -5.45
C LEU A 25 -4.81 3.92 -5.09
N MET A 26 -5.58 4.40 -6.06
CA MET A 26 -6.89 5.02 -5.83
C MET A 26 -7.94 4.02 -5.35
N LEU A 27 -7.98 2.80 -5.88
CA LEU A 27 -9.00 1.80 -5.51
C LEU A 27 -8.93 1.40 -4.03
N PRO A 28 -7.83 0.83 -3.50
CA PRO A 28 -7.76 0.42 -2.10
C PRO A 28 -7.95 1.60 -1.16
N THR A 29 -7.38 2.76 -1.52
CA THR A 29 -7.48 3.94 -0.67
C THR A 29 -8.91 4.46 -0.59
N SER A 30 -9.58 4.62 -1.73
CA SER A 30 -10.94 5.14 -1.78
C SER A 30 -11.94 4.17 -1.13
N VAL A 31 -11.81 2.86 -1.37
CA VAL A 31 -12.69 1.85 -0.75
C VAL A 31 -12.54 1.85 0.77
N LEU A 32 -11.31 1.99 1.28
CA LEU A 32 -11.06 2.09 2.71
C LEU A 32 -11.63 3.39 3.30
N ALA A 33 -11.50 4.52 2.62
CA ALA A 33 -12.12 5.79 3.03
C ALA A 33 -13.65 5.73 3.05
N LEU A 34 -14.25 5.07 2.06
CA LEU A 34 -15.70 4.82 2.01
C LEU A 34 -16.13 3.88 3.14
N CYS A 35 -15.34 2.85 3.45
CA CYS A 35 -15.59 1.96 4.59
C CYS A 35 -15.63 2.75 5.90
N PHE A 36 -14.62 3.59 6.20
CA PHE A 36 -14.64 4.43 7.40
C PHE A 36 -15.83 5.39 7.42
N SER A 37 -16.13 6.02 6.29
CA SER A 37 -17.32 6.87 6.16
C SER A 37 -18.62 6.11 6.46
N SER A 38 -18.71 4.83 6.08
CA SER A 38 -19.89 4.00 6.37
C SER A 38 -20.02 3.57 7.83
N LEU A 39 -18.92 3.62 8.61
CA LEU A 39 -18.89 3.19 10.01
C LEU A 39 -19.16 4.33 10.99
N THR A 40 -19.05 5.58 10.55
CA THR A 40 -19.21 6.76 11.41
C THR A 40 -20.36 7.64 10.93
N GLN A 41 -21.15 8.19 11.84
CA GLN A 41 -22.26 9.10 11.50
C GLN A 41 -21.77 10.51 11.14
N GLU A 42 -20.58 10.90 11.61
CA GLU A 42 -20.05 12.25 11.44
C GLU A 42 -18.77 12.22 10.60
N SER A 43 -18.68 13.10 9.59
CA SER A 43 -17.57 13.14 8.63
C SER A 43 -16.20 13.41 9.28
N ARG A 44 -16.17 14.13 10.41
CA ARG A 44 -14.93 14.42 11.15
C ARG A 44 -14.22 13.15 11.63
N TYR A 45 -14.97 12.15 12.09
CA TYR A 45 -14.39 10.90 12.59
C TYR A 45 -13.90 10.01 11.44
N ALA A 46 -14.61 9.97 10.31
CA ALA A 46 -14.15 9.29 9.10
C ALA A 46 -12.82 9.86 8.59
N GLY A 47 -12.73 11.20 8.50
CA GLY A 47 -11.50 11.89 8.10
C GLY A 47 -10.34 11.62 9.06
N PHE A 48 -10.60 11.65 10.37
CA PHE A 48 -9.58 11.29 11.36
C PHE A 48 -9.11 9.84 11.22
N ALA A 49 -10.03 8.88 11.10
CA ALA A 49 -9.71 7.45 10.94
C ALA A 49 -8.89 7.20 9.67
N TRP A 50 -9.20 7.92 8.59
CA TRP A 50 -8.43 7.90 7.36
C TRP A 50 -6.97 8.29 7.61
N PHE A 51 -6.72 9.50 8.14
CA PHE A 51 -5.36 9.95 8.44
C PHE A 51 -4.64 9.07 9.45
N ALA A 52 -5.34 8.63 10.51
CA ALA A 52 -4.80 7.75 11.53
C ALA A 52 -4.29 6.43 10.92
N SER A 53 -5.03 5.83 9.98
CA SER A 53 -4.63 4.58 9.34
C SER A 53 -3.28 4.69 8.61
N TRP A 54 -3.04 5.81 7.92
CA TRP A 54 -1.79 6.04 7.19
C TRP A 54 -0.65 6.45 8.11
N ILE A 55 -0.90 7.40 9.02
CA ILE A 55 0.10 7.94 9.93
C ILE A 55 0.54 6.85 10.92
N LEU A 56 -0.40 6.19 11.61
CA LEU A 56 -0.09 5.12 12.55
C LEU A 56 0.52 3.91 11.83
N GLY A 57 0.08 3.60 10.60
CA GLY A 57 0.69 2.55 9.78
C GLY A 57 2.17 2.81 9.46
N TRP A 58 2.55 4.07 9.23
CA TRP A 58 3.95 4.45 9.09
C TRP A 58 4.71 4.38 10.42
N PHE A 59 4.15 4.95 11.49
CA PHE A 59 4.81 5.00 12.80
C PHE A 59 5.02 3.61 13.40
N THR A 60 4.06 2.71 13.24
CA THR A 60 4.17 1.32 13.68
C THR A 60 5.30 0.59 12.95
N PHE A 61 5.42 0.77 11.64
CA PHE A 61 6.55 0.26 10.87
C PHE A 61 7.88 0.84 11.35
N ALA A 62 7.97 2.15 11.53
CA ALA A 62 9.20 2.80 11.97
C ALA A 62 9.62 2.34 13.37
N ALA A 63 8.66 2.23 14.29
CA ALA A 63 8.92 1.73 15.65
C ALA A 63 9.34 0.25 15.65
N ALA A 64 8.65 -0.59 14.88
CA ALA A 64 8.98 -2.02 14.78
C ALA A 64 10.36 -2.24 14.15
N THR A 65 10.65 -1.52 13.06
CA THR A 65 11.95 -1.56 12.37
C THR A 65 13.08 -1.06 13.27
N ALA A 66 12.83 0.03 14.03
CA ALA A 66 13.79 0.52 15.02
C ALA A 66 14.04 -0.52 16.12
N ALA A 67 12.98 -1.14 16.65
CA ALA A 67 13.10 -2.19 17.66
C ALA A 67 13.88 -3.41 17.13
N GLU A 68 13.65 -3.85 15.89
CA GLU A 68 14.46 -4.90 15.26
C GLU A 68 15.92 -4.50 15.12
N ALA A 69 16.20 -3.26 14.69
CA ALA A 69 17.57 -2.78 14.57
C ALA A 69 18.29 -2.73 15.93
N PHE A 70 17.60 -2.36 17.01
CA PHE A 70 18.15 -2.39 18.37
C PHE A 70 18.42 -3.83 18.85
N ASN A 71 17.53 -4.79 18.55
CA ASN A 71 17.73 -6.19 18.91
C ASN A 71 18.85 -6.84 18.08
N ALA A 72 18.94 -6.52 16.79
CA ALA A 72 19.98 -7.02 15.89
C ALA A 72 21.38 -6.49 16.24
N GLN A 73 21.46 -5.32 16.89
CA GLN A 73 22.71 -4.74 17.37
C GLN A 73 23.41 -5.61 18.43
N GLY A 74 22.68 -6.48 19.13
CA GLY A 74 23.26 -7.48 20.03
C GLY A 74 23.95 -8.65 19.33
N ASN A 75 23.59 -8.95 18.08
CA ASN A 75 24.01 -10.16 17.36
C ASN A 75 24.82 -9.91 16.07
N ALA A 76 24.75 -8.72 15.47
CA ALA A 76 25.40 -8.46 14.18
C ALA A 76 26.06 -7.07 14.14
N GLY A 77 27.29 -6.99 13.59
CA GLY A 77 27.99 -5.73 13.33
C GLY A 77 27.24 -4.83 12.34
N ARG A 78 27.78 -3.62 12.08
CA ARG A 78 27.18 -2.56 11.23
C ARG A 78 26.52 -3.06 9.92
N MET A 79 27.09 -4.07 9.26
CA MET A 79 26.59 -4.68 8.01
C MET A 79 25.25 -5.41 8.18
N GLY A 80 25.03 -6.08 9.33
CA GLY A 80 23.75 -6.74 9.61
C GLY A 80 22.63 -5.73 9.89
N ARG A 81 22.97 -4.53 10.36
CA ARG A 81 21.99 -3.46 10.60
C ARG A 81 21.36 -2.96 9.31
N GLU A 82 22.14 -2.76 8.25
CA GLU A 82 21.62 -2.31 6.95
C GLU A 82 20.73 -3.36 6.30
N MET A 83 21.11 -4.64 6.38
CA MET A 83 20.34 -5.76 5.84
C MET A 83 18.99 -5.96 6.56
N VAL A 84 18.95 -5.75 7.89
CA VAL A 84 17.69 -5.80 8.68
C VAL A 84 16.72 -4.68 8.30
N LEU A 85 17.22 -3.49 8.01
CA LEU A 85 16.38 -2.36 7.57
C LEU A 85 15.78 -2.60 6.19
N GLU A 86 16.52 -3.26 5.30
CA GLU A 86 16.10 -3.54 3.92
C GLU A 86 15.11 -4.72 3.83
N GLN A 87 15.27 -5.71 4.72
CA GLN A 87 14.51 -6.96 4.70
C GLN A 87 13.50 -7.10 5.85
N SER A 88 13.19 -6.00 6.55
CA SER A 88 12.29 -6.04 7.70
C SER A 88 10.91 -6.58 7.32
N SER A 89 10.48 -7.67 7.97
CA SER A 89 9.18 -8.29 7.73
C SER A 89 8.01 -7.37 8.09
N TRP A 90 8.27 -6.28 8.83
CA TRP A 90 7.27 -5.30 9.25
C TRP A 90 6.83 -4.36 8.14
N THR A 91 7.51 -4.35 7.00
CA THR A 91 7.09 -3.54 5.84
C THR A 91 5.68 -3.91 5.36
N HIS A 92 5.22 -5.14 5.64
CA HIS A 92 3.87 -5.60 5.32
C HIS A 92 2.77 -5.03 6.23
N VAL A 93 3.12 -4.50 7.40
CA VAL A 93 2.16 -3.91 8.35
C VAL A 93 1.76 -2.50 7.92
N SER A 94 2.67 -1.78 7.28
CA SER A 94 2.37 -0.47 6.75
C SER A 94 1.69 -0.58 5.39
N LEU A 95 0.42 -0.13 5.33
CA LEU A 95 -0.31 -0.01 4.06
C LEU A 95 0.42 0.92 3.07
N TYR A 96 1.17 1.90 3.58
CA TYR A 96 1.96 2.82 2.75
C TYR A 96 3.05 2.08 1.98
N HIS A 97 3.86 1.26 2.67
CA HIS A 97 4.92 0.51 2.01
C HIS A 97 4.37 -0.63 1.14
N THR A 98 3.24 -1.21 1.54
CA THR A 98 2.51 -2.21 0.74
C THR A 98 2.06 -1.62 -0.60
N LEU A 99 1.49 -0.41 -0.60
CA LEU A 99 1.14 0.32 -1.83
C LEU A 99 2.37 0.61 -2.69
N GLY A 100 3.44 1.14 -2.08
CA GLY A 100 4.67 1.48 -2.80
C GLY A 100 5.30 0.28 -3.51
N ARG A 101 5.31 -0.91 -2.88
CA ARG A 101 5.80 -2.14 -3.50
C ARG A 101 4.94 -2.61 -4.67
N VAL A 102 3.62 -2.56 -4.55
CA VAL A 102 2.75 -2.94 -5.69
C VAL A 102 2.90 -1.94 -6.83
N GLN A 103 3.07 -0.64 -6.54
CA GLN A 103 3.35 0.37 -7.56
C GLN A 103 4.71 0.18 -8.24
N SER A 104 5.77 -0.19 -7.52
CA SER A 104 7.08 -0.46 -8.14
C SER A 104 7.02 -1.64 -9.12
N TRP A 105 6.22 -2.67 -8.83
CA TRP A 105 5.94 -3.75 -9.78
C TRP A 105 5.17 -3.24 -11.01
N VAL A 106 4.15 -2.38 -10.84
CA VAL A 106 3.42 -1.80 -11.99
C VAL A 106 4.35 -0.97 -12.89
N PHE A 107 5.31 -0.26 -12.30
CA PHE A 107 6.32 0.45 -13.07
C PHE A 107 7.41 -0.46 -13.67
N GLY A 108 7.43 -1.75 -13.34
CA GLY A 108 8.37 -2.75 -13.85
C GLY A 108 9.75 -2.69 -13.19
N PHE A 109 9.83 -2.14 -11.97
CA PHE A 109 11.07 -2.10 -11.18
C PHE A 109 11.24 -3.29 -10.23
N ALA A 110 10.21 -4.14 -10.09
CA ALA A 110 10.21 -5.28 -9.17
C ALA A 110 9.53 -6.50 -9.80
N ASP A 111 9.92 -7.70 -9.35
CA ASP A 111 9.34 -8.95 -9.81
C ASP A 111 8.02 -9.28 -9.09
N PHE A 112 7.11 -9.99 -9.78
CA PHE A 112 5.81 -10.36 -9.21
C PHE A 112 5.92 -11.18 -7.92
N ARG A 113 6.96 -12.03 -7.80
CA ARG A 113 7.19 -12.87 -6.61
C ARG A 113 7.51 -12.04 -5.37
N GLU A 114 8.22 -10.93 -5.53
CA GLU A 114 8.63 -10.05 -4.42
C GLU A 114 7.43 -9.24 -3.89
N VAL A 115 6.49 -8.91 -4.77
CA VAL A 115 5.31 -8.10 -4.42
C VAL A 115 4.08 -8.92 -4.09
N LEU A 116 4.09 -10.24 -4.30
CA LEU A 116 2.92 -11.12 -4.14
C LEU A 116 2.27 -10.95 -2.77
N VAL A 117 3.05 -10.98 -1.70
CA VAL A 117 2.52 -10.83 -0.33
C VAL A 117 1.88 -9.46 -0.14
N SER A 118 2.53 -8.39 -0.60
CA SER A 118 2.00 -7.03 -0.55
C SER A 118 0.72 -6.88 -1.39
N ALA A 119 0.67 -7.49 -2.57
CA ALA A 119 -0.51 -7.50 -3.42
C ALA A 119 -1.68 -8.23 -2.75
N VAL A 120 -1.44 -9.40 -2.14
CA VAL A 120 -2.46 -10.16 -1.40
C VAL A 120 -3.00 -9.37 -0.22
N ILE A 121 -2.14 -8.72 0.58
CA ILE A 121 -2.57 -7.87 1.70
C ILE A 121 -3.44 -6.71 1.19
N LEU A 122 -3.02 -6.03 0.13
CA LEU A 122 -3.75 -4.90 -0.45
C LEU A 122 -5.13 -5.33 -0.97
N VAL A 123 -5.20 -6.46 -1.66
CA VAL A 123 -6.46 -7.06 -2.13
C VAL A 123 -7.34 -7.45 -0.94
N ALA A 124 -6.78 -8.12 0.08
CA ALA A 124 -7.53 -8.52 1.26
C ALA A 124 -8.14 -7.32 1.99
N VAL A 125 -7.36 -6.26 2.23
CA VAL A 125 -7.84 -5.01 2.85
C VAL A 125 -8.96 -4.39 2.01
N THR A 126 -8.80 -4.34 0.70
CA THR A 126 -9.80 -3.78 -0.21
C THR A 126 -11.10 -4.60 -0.19
N VAL A 127 -11.00 -5.93 -0.27
CA VAL A 127 -12.15 -6.84 -0.28
C VAL A 127 -12.88 -6.80 1.07
N ILE A 128 -12.16 -6.77 2.19
CA ILE A 128 -12.76 -6.67 3.52
C ILE A 128 -13.48 -5.32 3.68
N ALA A 129 -12.82 -4.22 3.32
CA ALA A 129 -13.42 -2.89 3.36
C ALA A 129 -14.66 -2.79 2.46
N MET A 130 -14.60 -3.34 1.25
CA MET A 130 -15.73 -3.44 0.34
C MET A 130 -16.86 -4.30 0.93
N ALA A 131 -16.55 -5.45 1.52
CA ALA A 131 -17.56 -6.33 2.12
C ALA A 131 -18.27 -5.65 3.30
N ILE A 132 -17.54 -4.91 4.14
CA ILE A 132 -18.11 -4.12 5.24
C ILE A 132 -19.04 -3.04 4.68
N LEU A 133 -18.57 -2.29 3.68
CA LEU A 133 -19.33 -1.25 3.01
C LEU A 133 -20.64 -1.80 2.42
N LEU A 134 -20.57 -2.89 1.65
CA LEU A 134 -21.73 -3.52 1.04
C LEU A 134 -22.72 -4.06 2.07
N ARG A 135 -22.23 -4.66 3.17
CA ARG A 135 -23.10 -5.13 4.27
C ARG A 135 -23.83 -3.98 4.94
N ARG A 136 -23.17 -2.85 5.16
CA ARG A 136 -23.76 -1.65 5.77
C ARG A 136 -24.78 -0.97 4.87
N ILE A 137 -24.50 -0.85 3.57
CA ILE A 137 -25.40 -0.22 2.60
C ILE A 137 -26.60 -1.13 2.26
N SER A 138 -26.41 -2.44 2.23
CA SER A 138 -27.49 -3.39 1.89
C SER A 138 -28.42 -3.70 3.07
N ALA A 139 -27.97 -3.55 4.31
CA ALA A 139 -28.80 -3.75 5.50
C ALA A 139 -30.07 -2.87 5.57
N PRO A 140 -30.05 -1.57 5.23
CA PRO A 140 -31.26 -0.73 5.20
C PRO A 140 -32.15 -0.95 3.96
N MET A 141 -31.72 -1.70 2.94
CA MET A 141 -32.58 -2.01 1.77
C MET A 141 -33.56 -3.16 2.03
N ARG A 142 -33.54 -3.75 3.22
CA ARG A 142 -34.44 -4.82 3.65
C ARG A 142 -35.54 -4.22 4.54
N VAL A 143 -36.35 -3.33 3.98
CA VAL A 143 -37.62 -2.85 4.55
C VAL A 143 -38.75 -3.48 3.77
#